data_AF-W1WC94-F1
#
_entry.id   AF-W1WC94-F1
#
_cell.length_a   1.000
_cell.length_b   1.000
_cell.length_c   1.000
_cell.angle_alpha   90.00
_cell.angle_beta   90.00
_cell.angle_gamma   90.00
#
_symmetry.space_group_name_H-M   'P 1'
#
loop_
_entity.id
_entity.type
_entity.pdbx_description
1 polymer ?
#
loop_
_entity_poly.entity_id
_entity_poly.type
_entity_poly.pdbx_seq_one_letter_code
_entity_poly.pdbx_strand_id
1 'polypeptide(L)'
;MLKRILQYLSLCIALVSLLILAGCSSNSASSQPKGPEGEWIAYSGYTVQNVVSAVDTPIFTMNLTARNDSKTIYTADMKAYNYQYTTPEKRPVIESTQMVGDIKETRLNYITALTLVMSANDIVGNADSSNSNTIKMDITGIPNTALIYDSKTDTIKFMDQTFKRVNETNNLQTLADAYKKDLQVASNKYLEEIGNAANPKTKFITTYNFDDSIIKDNKK
;
A
#
# COMPACT_ATOMS: atom_id res chain seq x y z
N MET A 1 18.26 -7.73 -5.76
CA MET A 1 17.33 -6.85 -5.02
C MET A 1 16.52 -5.94 -5.95
N LEU A 2 17.11 -5.35 -7.00
CA LEU A 2 16.39 -4.52 -7.99
C LEU A 2 15.21 -5.22 -8.70
N LYS A 3 15.32 -6.52 -9.04
CA LYS A 3 14.20 -7.28 -9.65
C LYS A 3 12.95 -7.41 -8.77
N ARG A 4 13.10 -7.46 -7.44
CA ARG A 4 11.95 -7.46 -6.52
C ARG A 4 11.31 -6.08 -6.45
N ILE A 5 12.11 -5.01 -6.54
CA ILE A 5 11.59 -3.64 -6.61
C ILE A 5 10.64 -3.49 -7.80
N LEU A 6 11.05 -3.98 -8.97
CA LEU A 6 10.27 -3.92 -10.21
C LEU A 6 8.98 -4.77 -10.20
N GLN A 7 8.96 -5.91 -9.50
CA GLN A 7 7.76 -6.77 -9.45
C GLN A 7 6.63 -6.17 -8.60
N TYR A 8 6.94 -5.36 -7.60
CA TYR A 8 5.94 -4.64 -6.78
C TYR A 8 5.51 -3.30 -7.40
N LEU A 9 6.27 -2.74 -8.33
CA LEU A 9 6.04 -1.42 -8.93
C LEU A 9 5.34 -1.46 -10.30
N SER A 10 5.09 -2.64 -10.88
CA SER A 10 4.67 -2.78 -12.28
C SER A 10 3.21 -3.24 -12.47
N LEU A 11 2.33 -3.19 -11.46
CA LEU A 11 0.98 -3.75 -11.63
C LEU A 11 -0.10 -2.97 -10.87
N CYS A 12 -0.77 -2.02 -11.56
CA CYS A 12 -2.23 -1.89 -11.64
C CYS A 12 -2.64 -0.59 -12.39
N ILE A 13 -2.74 -0.66 -13.72
CA ILE A 13 -3.63 0.23 -14.49
C ILE A 13 -5.01 -0.43 -14.51
N ALA A 14 -5.94 0.13 -13.71
CA ALA A 14 -7.37 0.30 -14.01
C ALA A 14 -8.16 0.50 -12.70
N LEU A 15 -8.38 1.76 -12.32
CA LEU A 15 -9.70 2.32 -11.97
C LEU A 15 -9.51 3.78 -11.51
N VAL A 16 -9.38 4.68 -12.49
CA VAL A 16 -9.68 6.10 -12.27
C VAL A 16 -11.19 6.22 -12.48
N SER A 17 -11.93 6.59 -11.43
CA SER A 17 -13.00 7.62 -11.43
C SER A 17 -13.88 7.50 -10.18
N LEU A 18 -14.32 8.67 -9.69
CA LEU A 18 -15.29 8.94 -8.61
C LEU A 18 -14.75 8.92 -7.16
N LEU A 19 -14.32 10.09 -6.69
CA LEU A 19 -15.12 10.92 -5.78
C LEU A 19 -14.44 12.29 -5.59
N ILE A 20 -15.05 13.34 -6.16
CA ILE A 20 -14.79 14.74 -5.82
C ILE A 20 -15.97 15.21 -4.95
N LEU A 21 -15.65 16.12 -4.04
CA LEU A 21 -16.52 16.99 -3.20
C LEU A 21 -16.96 16.42 -1.85
N ALA A 22 -16.34 16.96 -0.78
CA ALA A 22 -17.01 17.92 0.10
C ALA A 22 -16.02 18.57 1.10
N GLY A 23 -16.21 19.87 1.36
CA GLY A 23 -15.91 20.46 2.67
C GLY A 23 -14.70 21.38 2.76
N CYS A 24 -14.89 22.65 2.37
CA CYS A 24 -14.06 23.76 2.83
C CYS A 24 -14.03 23.82 4.37
N SER A 25 -12.84 23.92 4.95
CA SER A 25 -12.62 24.34 6.33
C SER A 25 -11.41 25.26 6.34
N SER A 26 -11.67 26.54 6.52
CA SER A 26 -10.69 27.60 6.70
C SER A 26 -10.20 27.61 8.15
N ASN A 27 -9.01 27.05 8.38
CA ASN A 27 -8.23 27.34 9.58
C ASN A 27 -6.90 27.96 9.17
N SER A 28 -6.80 29.26 9.41
CA SER A 28 -5.61 30.09 9.28
C SER A 28 -4.59 29.69 10.35
N ALA A 29 -3.69 28.77 10.03
CA ALA A 29 -2.44 28.58 10.75
C ALA A 29 -1.31 29.04 9.83
N SER A 30 -0.41 29.89 10.33
CA SER A 30 0.78 30.29 9.58
C SER A 30 1.57 29.04 9.19
N SER A 31 1.60 28.68 7.92
CA SER A 31 2.49 27.63 7.45
C SER A 31 3.28 28.19 6.29
N GLN A 32 4.60 28.27 6.49
CA GLN A 32 5.56 28.16 5.38
C GLN A 32 5.03 27.15 4.35
N PRO A 33 5.20 27.41 3.04
CA PRO A 33 4.85 26.40 2.04
C PRO A 33 5.58 25.12 2.43
N LYS A 34 4.82 24.07 2.81
CA LYS A 34 5.40 22.74 2.98
C LYS A 34 5.88 22.38 1.59
N GLY A 35 7.19 22.34 1.39
CA GLY A 35 7.73 21.83 0.16
C GLY A 35 7.49 20.33 0.05
N PRO A 36 8.07 19.68 -0.96
CA PRO A 36 7.96 18.24 -1.13
C PRO A 36 8.61 17.47 0.05
N GLU A 37 9.45 18.11 0.87
CA GLU A 37 10.12 17.46 1.99
C GLU A 37 9.15 16.92 3.05
N GLY A 38 9.53 15.81 3.66
CA GLY A 38 8.82 15.17 4.78
C GLY A 38 8.50 13.71 4.53
N GLU A 39 7.67 13.16 5.42
CA GLU A 39 7.22 11.78 5.37
C GLU A 39 5.89 11.65 4.61
N TRP A 40 5.82 10.62 3.78
CA TRP A 40 4.78 10.37 2.81
C TRP A 40 4.38 8.90 2.86
N ILE A 41 3.10 8.61 2.65
CA ILE A 41 2.57 7.26 2.70
C ILE A 41 1.49 7.04 1.64
N ALA A 42 1.48 5.87 1.02
CA ALA A 42 0.51 5.48 -0.01
C ALA A 42 0.03 4.04 0.21
N TYR A 43 -1.25 3.83 -0.10
CA TYR A 43 -1.88 2.52 -0.21
C TYR A 43 -2.99 2.64 -1.25
N SER A 44 -2.94 1.79 -2.27
CA SER A 44 -3.83 1.86 -3.44
C SER A 44 -5.18 1.14 -3.26
N GLY A 45 -5.39 0.48 -2.12
CA GLY A 45 -6.56 -0.37 -1.90
C GLY A 45 -6.33 -1.81 -2.35
N TYR A 46 -7.13 -2.73 -1.80
CA TYR A 46 -7.11 -4.16 -2.08
C TYR A 46 -8.52 -4.58 -2.54
N THR A 47 -8.61 -5.29 -3.67
CA THR A 47 -9.87 -5.64 -4.32
C THR A 47 -10.00 -7.15 -4.55
N VAL A 48 -11.20 -7.60 -4.93
CA VAL A 48 -11.41 -9.02 -5.33
C VAL A 48 -10.48 -9.42 -6.47
N GLN A 49 -10.20 -8.51 -7.43
CA GLN A 49 -9.29 -8.81 -8.53
C GLN A 49 -7.86 -9.06 -8.05
N ASN A 50 -7.44 -8.39 -6.96
CA ASN A 50 -6.15 -8.65 -6.32
C ASN A 50 -6.10 -10.07 -5.74
N VAL A 51 -7.18 -10.54 -5.09
CA VAL A 51 -7.30 -11.93 -4.62
C VAL A 51 -7.17 -12.92 -5.78
N VAL A 52 -8.00 -12.74 -6.82
CA VAL A 52 -8.08 -13.63 -7.99
C VAL A 52 -6.74 -13.73 -8.72
N SER A 53 -6.06 -12.59 -8.86
CA SER A 53 -4.81 -12.49 -9.64
C SER A 53 -3.56 -12.75 -8.80
N ALA A 54 -3.71 -13.00 -7.50
CA ALA A 54 -2.62 -13.10 -6.53
C ALA A 54 -1.65 -11.89 -6.60
N VAL A 55 -2.20 -10.69 -6.74
CA VAL A 55 -1.44 -9.44 -6.87
C VAL A 55 -1.29 -8.81 -5.49
N ASP A 56 -0.04 -8.58 -5.10
CA ASP A 56 0.29 -7.86 -3.89
C ASP A 56 -0.02 -6.36 -4.00
N THR A 57 -0.61 -5.76 -2.96
CA THR A 57 -0.87 -4.31 -2.89
C THR A 57 -0.17 -3.71 -1.67
N PRO A 58 1.14 -3.48 -1.74
CA PRO A 58 1.91 -3.01 -0.60
C PRO A 58 1.50 -1.60 -0.14
N ILE A 59 1.76 -1.32 1.13
CA ILE A 59 1.73 0.02 1.71
C ILE A 59 3.13 0.62 1.53
N PHE A 60 3.24 1.75 0.85
CA PHE A 60 4.51 2.44 0.62
C PHE A 60 4.69 3.58 1.61
N THR A 61 5.90 3.72 2.14
CA THR A 61 6.33 4.92 2.86
C THR A 61 7.52 5.54 2.14
N MET A 62 7.60 6.86 2.14
CA MET A 62 8.71 7.60 1.57
C MET A 62 9.06 8.78 2.48
N ASN A 63 10.34 8.96 2.79
CA ASN A 63 10.84 10.17 3.42
C ASN A 63 11.67 10.94 2.40
N LEU A 64 11.29 12.19 2.11
CA LEU A 64 11.95 13.04 1.14
C LEU A 64 12.67 14.19 1.86
N THR A 65 13.96 14.35 1.60
CA THR A 65 14.82 15.36 2.25
C THR A 65 15.57 16.18 1.19
N ALA A 66 15.73 17.48 1.42
CA ALA A 66 16.62 18.30 0.60
C ALA A 66 18.07 18.12 1.08
N ARG A 67 19.01 17.92 0.16
CA ARG A 67 20.45 17.77 0.46
C ARG A 67 21.20 19.11 0.49
N ASN A 68 20.58 20.18 0.03
CA ASN A 68 21.18 21.50 -0.03
C ASN A 68 20.17 22.61 0.24
N ASP A 69 20.66 23.74 0.73
CA ASP A 69 19.83 24.92 1.08
C ASP A 69 19.08 25.48 -0.13
N SER A 70 19.65 25.33 -1.33
CA SER A 70 19.01 25.74 -2.58
C SER A 70 17.89 24.79 -3.05
N LYS A 71 17.66 23.67 -2.34
CA LYS A 71 16.59 22.70 -2.61
C LYS A 71 16.55 22.20 -4.06
N THR A 72 17.74 22.03 -4.65
CA THR A 72 17.89 21.54 -6.02
C THR A 72 18.24 20.05 -6.07
N ILE A 73 18.72 19.50 -4.95
CA ILE A 73 19.06 18.08 -4.81
C ILE A 73 18.25 17.52 -3.64
N TYR A 74 17.62 16.37 -3.87
CA TYR A 74 16.83 15.65 -2.88
C TYR A 74 17.32 14.22 -2.70
N THR A 75 16.93 13.64 -1.58
CA THR A 75 17.02 12.21 -1.31
C THR A 75 15.70 11.64 -0.88
N ALA A 76 15.35 10.47 -1.41
CA ALA A 76 14.20 9.69 -0.95
C ALA A 76 14.65 8.37 -0.32
N ASP A 77 14.14 8.11 0.88
CA ASP A 77 14.16 6.79 1.50
C ASP A 77 12.77 6.17 1.36
N MET A 78 12.69 5.03 0.66
CA MET A 78 11.45 4.35 0.35
C MET A 78 11.41 2.97 0.99
N LYS A 79 10.25 2.62 1.55
CA LYS A 79 9.95 1.28 2.06
C LYS A 79 8.60 0.82 1.53
N ALA A 80 8.45 -0.49 1.35
CA ALA A 80 7.17 -1.10 1.02
C ALA A 80 6.89 -2.23 2.02
N TYR A 81 5.67 -2.24 2.56
CA TYR A 81 5.19 -3.22 3.51
C TYR A 81 4.04 -4.02 2.92
N ASN A 82 3.99 -5.31 3.16
CA ASN A 82 2.86 -6.14 2.74
C ASN A 82 2.59 -7.25 3.76
N TYR A 83 1.32 -7.66 3.87
CA TYR A 83 0.96 -8.84 4.66
C TYR A 83 1.37 -10.09 3.90
N GLN A 84 2.13 -10.95 4.56
CA GLN A 84 2.61 -12.21 4.00
C GLN A 84 2.16 -13.35 4.92
N TYR A 85 1.76 -14.48 4.34
CA TYR A 85 1.47 -15.68 5.11
C TYR A 85 2.72 -16.12 5.88
N THR A 86 2.54 -16.36 7.18
CA THR A 86 3.61 -16.89 8.05
C THR A 86 3.57 -18.41 8.15
N THR A 87 2.59 -19.04 7.52
CA THR A 87 2.50 -20.49 7.41
C THR A 87 3.63 -21.03 6.52
N PRO A 88 4.17 -22.23 6.80
CA PRO A 88 5.23 -22.82 5.98
C PRO A 88 4.88 -22.93 4.50
N GLU A 89 3.60 -23.19 4.21
CA GLU A 89 3.08 -23.39 2.85
C GLU A 89 2.68 -22.09 2.14
N LYS A 90 2.83 -20.94 2.81
CA LYS A 90 2.46 -19.60 2.30
C LYS A 90 1.02 -19.52 1.79
N ARG A 91 0.11 -20.18 2.51
CA ARG A 91 -1.34 -20.24 2.21
C ARG A 91 -2.15 -20.33 3.51
N PRO A 92 -3.47 -20.07 3.47
CA PRO A 92 -4.33 -20.26 4.63
C PRO A 92 -4.29 -21.71 5.12
N VAL A 93 -4.38 -21.91 6.44
CA VAL A 93 -4.50 -23.24 7.04
C VAL A 93 -5.95 -23.70 6.91
N ILE A 94 -6.15 -24.93 6.44
CA ILE A 94 -7.46 -25.59 6.51
C ILE A 94 -7.57 -26.23 7.89
N GLU A 95 -8.41 -25.68 8.75
CA GLU A 95 -8.60 -26.17 10.12
C GLU A 95 -9.52 -27.39 10.15
N SER A 96 -10.57 -27.36 9.35
CA SER A 96 -11.48 -28.49 9.21
C SER A 96 -12.25 -28.44 7.90
N THR A 97 -12.77 -29.59 7.54
CA THR A 97 -13.70 -29.76 6.43
C THR A 97 -14.73 -30.79 6.83
N GLN A 98 -16.00 -30.45 6.73
CA GLN A 98 -17.10 -31.34 7.12
C GLN A 98 -18.30 -31.18 6.18
N MET A 99 -19.16 -32.18 6.16
CA MET A 99 -20.48 -32.08 5.55
C MET A 99 -21.50 -31.65 6.61
N VAL A 100 -22.32 -30.66 6.30
CA VAL A 100 -23.46 -30.21 7.11
C VAL A 100 -24.71 -30.26 6.24
N GLY A 101 -25.43 -31.38 6.32
CA GLY A 101 -26.42 -31.74 5.31
C GLY A 101 -25.75 -31.91 3.94
N ASP A 102 -26.31 -31.24 2.93
CA ASP A 102 -25.81 -31.30 1.54
C ASP A 102 -24.73 -30.25 1.22
N ILE A 103 -24.34 -29.43 2.20
CA ILE A 103 -23.32 -28.37 2.04
C ILE A 103 -22.03 -28.82 2.71
N LYS A 104 -20.91 -28.60 2.03
CA LYS A 104 -19.58 -28.74 2.60
C LYS A 104 -19.23 -27.46 3.38
N GLU A 105 -18.84 -27.56 4.64
CA GLU A 105 -18.26 -26.44 5.38
C GLU A 105 -16.73 -26.61 5.46
N THR A 106 -15.98 -25.57 5.09
CA THR A 106 -14.51 -25.55 5.19
C THR A 106 -14.08 -24.36 6.05
N ARG A 107 -13.32 -24.62 7.12
CA ARG A 107 -12.78 -23.58 8.00
C ARG A 107 -11.36 -23.24 7.58
N LEU A 108 -11.11 -21.96 7.34
CA LEU A 108 -9.83 -21.43 6.89
C LEU A 108 -9.28 -20.43 7.90
N ASN A 109 -7.98 -20.52 8.17
CA ASN A 109 -7.28 -19.60 9.04
C ASN A 109 -6.16 -18.89 8.27
N TYR A 110 -6.33 -17.59 8.08
CA TYR A 110 -5.40 -16.70 7.41
C TYR A 110 -4.45 -16.14 8.46
N ILE A 111 -3.27 -16.74 8.57
CA ILE A 111 -2.23 -16.28 9.50
C ILE A 111 -1.18 -15.51 8.69
N THR A 112 -1.15 -14.21 8.89
CA THR A 112 -0.29 -13.29 8.14
C THR A 112 0.42 -12.32 9.07
N ALA A 113 1.58 -11.83 8.64
CA ALA A 113 2.32 -10.78 9.32
C ALA A 113 2.61 -9.64 8.35
N LEU A 114 2.56 -8.40 8.83
CA LEU A 114 3.07 -7.27 8.07
C LEU A 114 4.60 -7.38 7.99
N THR A 115 5.13 -7.38 6.78
CA THR A 115 6.56 -7.54 6.52
C THR A 115 7.10 -6.40 5.67
N LEU A 116 8.35 -6.00 5.90
CA LEU A 116 9.08 -5.12 5.00
C LEU A 116 9.53 -5.92 3.77
N VAL A 117 8.89 -5.70 2.63
CA VAL A 117 9.18 -6.41 1.38
C VAL A 117 10.18 -5.68 0.48
N MET A 118 10.36 -4.37 0.74
CA MET A 118 11.31 -3.51 0.03
C MET A 118 11.86 -2.42 0.95
N SER A 119 13.15 -2.12 0.81
CA SER A 119 13.77 -0.88 1.29
C SER A 119 14.75 -0.38 0.25
N ALA A 120 14.71 0.91 -0.06
CA ALA A 120 15.67 1.59 -0.92
C ALA A 120 15.93 2.97 -0.29
N ASN A 121 17.19 3.24 0.02
CA ASN A 121 17.58 4.45 0.75
C ASN A 121 18.49 5.30 -0.12
N ASP A 122 18.58 6.59 0.21
CA ASP A 122 19.47 7.55 -0.46
C ASP A 122 19.27 7.64 -1.98
N ILE A 123 18.03 7.44 -2.45
CA ILE A 123 17.71 7.63 -3.87
C ILE A 123 17.82 9.12 -4.17
N VAL A 124 18.83 9.50 -4.95
CA VAL A 124 19.08 10.90 -5.29
C VAL A 124 18.08 11.38 -6.32
N GLY A 125 17.60 12.60 -6.20
CA GLY A 125 16.76 13.26 -7.20
C GLY A 125 17.17 14.71 -7.42
N ASN A 126 16.98 15.20 -8.64
CA ASN A 126 17.25 16.60 -8.98
C ASN A 126 15.93 17.33 -9.22
N ALA A 127 15.77 18.50 -8.61
CA ALA A 127 14.65 19.38 -8.88
C ALA A 127 14.69 19.81 -10.35
N ASP A 128 13.54 19.83 -11.02
CA ASP A 128 13.45 20.41 -12.35
C ASP A 128 13.60 21.93 -12.25
N SER A 129 14.58 22.48 -12.97
CA SER A 129 14.84 23.92 -12.99
C SER A 129 13.66 24.73 -13.51
N SER A 130 12.77 24.12 -14.30
CA SER A 130 11.56 24.75 -14.84
C SER A 130 10.35 24.64 -13.91
N ASN A 131 10.38 23.70 -12.94
CA ASN A 131 9.29 23.48 -12.00
C ASN A 131 9.83 22.82 -10.72
N SER A 132 10.00 23.62 -9.67
CA SER A 132 10.50 23.16 -8.36
C SER A 132 9.63 22.10 -7.68
N ASN A 133 8.40 21.88 -8.14
CA ASN A 133 7.53 20.82 -7.64
C ASN A 133 7.78 19.47 -8.31
N THR A 134 8.64 19.40 -9.32
CA THR A 134 9.02 18.16 -9.99
C THR A 134 10.44 17.80 -9.59
N ILE A 135 10.64 16.58 -9.09
CA ILE A 135 11.94 16.02 -8.74
C ILE A 135 12.14 14.78 -9.62
N LYS A 136 13.20 14.76 -10.41
CA LYS A 136 13.57 13.61 -11.24
C LYS A 136 14.46 12.70 -10.41
N MET A 137 13.91 11.58 -9.94
CA MET A 137 14.64 10.60 -9.14
C MET A 137 15.57 9.79 -10.03
N ASP A 138 16.82 9.61 -9.63
CA ASP A 138 17.80 8.79 -10.34
C ASP A 138 17.61 7.33 -9.94
N ILE A 139 16.81 6.61 -10.73
CA ILE A 139 16.60 5.17 -10.56
C ILE A 139 17.05 4.47 -11.83
N THR A 140 18.18 3.79 -11.73
CA THR A 140 18.84 3.14 -12.87
C THR A 140 17.89 2.22 -13.62
N GLY A 141 17.73 2.46 -14.93
CA GLY A 141 16.94 1.62 -15.83
C GLY A 141 15.43 1.83 -15.77
N ILE A 142 14.93 2.85 -15.05
CA ILE A 142 13.50 3.16 -14.98
C ILE A 142 13.21 4.51 -15.66
N PRO A 143 12.43 4.55 -16.75
CA PRO A 143 11.97 5.81 -17.32
C PRO A 143 10.88 6.44 -16.44
N ASN A 144 10.66 7.74 -16.56
CA ASN A 144 9.55 8.47 -15.91
C ASN A 144 9.55 8.42 -14.36
N THR A 145 10.73 8.55 -13.75
CA THR A 145 10.94 8.65 -12.30
C THR A 145 10.63 10.05 -11.74
N ALA A 146 9.70 10.76 -12.37
CA ALA A 146 9.29 12.09 -11.92
C ALA A 146 8.40 11.95 -10.68
N LEU A 147 8.88 12.51 -9.58
CA LEU A 147 8.12 12.76 -8.38
C LEU A 147 7.51 14.16 -8.51
N ILE A 148 6.18 14.25 -8.46
CA ILE A 148 5.45 15.49 -8.69
C ILE A 148 4.68 15.85 -7.41
N TYR A 149 5.07 16.94 -6.78
CA TYR A 149 4.40 17.50 -5.63
C TYR A 149 3.25 18.43 -6.06
N ASP A 150 2.07 18.24 -5.47
CA ASP A 150 0.92 19.12 -5.61
C ASP A 150 0.62 19.82 -4.29
N SER A 151 0.97 21.11 -4.22
CA SER A 151 0.75 21.94 -3.03
C SER A 151 -0.72 22.25 -2.73
N LYS A 152 -1.64 22.07 -3.69
CA LYS A 152 -3.07 22.27 -3.46
C LYS A 152 -3.68 21.13 -2.66
N THR A 153 -3.21 19.92 -2.91
CA THR A 153 -3.72 18.71 -2.27
C THR A 153 -2.79 18.16 -1.18
N ASP A 154 -1.59 18.72 -1.05
CA ASP A 154 -0.49 18.21 -0.21
C ASP A 154 -0.25 16.72 -0.49
N THR A 155 -0.04 16.41 -1.78
CA THR A 155 0.21 15.05 -2.26
C THR A 155 1.45 14.97 -3.13
N ILE A 156 2.04 13.78 -3.19
CA ILE A 156 3.07 13.45 -4.16
C ILE A 156 2.56 12.36 -5.09
N LYS A 157 2.67 12.57 -6.40
CA LYS A 157 2.56 11.51 -7.38
C LYS A 157 3.95 11.00 -7.71
N PHE A 158 4.13 9.69 -7.57
CA PHE A 158 5.37 9.04 -7.95
C PHE A 158 5.05 7.63 -8.42
N MET A 159 5.46 7.30 -9.65
CA MET A 159 5.05 6.08 -10.34
C MET A 159 3.51 5.98 -10.43
N ASP A 160 2.93 4.84 -10.08
CA ASP A 160 1.49 4.59 -10.04
C ASP A 160 0.84 4.94 -8.68
N GLN A 161 1.61 5.51 -7.74
CA GLN A 161 1.16 5.82 -6.40
C GLN A 161 0.86 7.31 -6.22
N THR A 162 -0.19 7.59 -5.43
CA THR A 162 -0.46 8.92 -4.89
C THR A 162 -0.23 8.89 -3.39
N PHE A 163 0.86 9.52 -2.96
CA PHE A 163 1.25 9.62 -1.57
C PHE A 163 0.55 10.80 -0.89
N LYS A 164 0.14 10.56 0.35
CA LYS A 164 -0.34 11.58 1.28
C LYS A 164 0.71 11.80 2.36
N ARG A 165 0.81 13.02 2.85
CA ARG A 165 1.73 13.34 3.94
C ARG A 165 1.35 12.56 5.20
N VAL A 166 2.35 12.00 5.87
CA VAL A 166 2.15 11.30 7.13
C VAL A 166 1.70 12.28 8.20
N ASN A 167 0.65 11.90 8.93
CA ASN A 167 0.13 12.64 10.08
C ASN A 167 -0.64 11.67 11.01
N GLU A 168 -1.31 12.21 12.02
CA GLU A 168 -2.09 11.41 12.97
C GLU A 168 -3.17 10.53 12.32
N THR A 169 -3.77 10.99 11.21
CA THR A 169 -4.83 10.26 10.49
C THR A 169 -4.32 9.45 9.29
N ASN A 170 -3.17 9.79 8.73
CA ASN A 170 -2.51 9.10 7.62
C ASN A 170 -1.16 8.55 8.09
N ASN A 171 -1.15 7.36 8.67
CA ASN A 171 0.06 6.69 9.12
C ASN A 171 0.02 5.19 8.80
N LEU A 172 1.14 4.51 9.05
CA LEU A 172 1.29 3.09 8.73
C LEU A 172 0.25 2.21 9.42
N GLN A 173 -0.14 2.51 10.66
CA GLN A 173 -1.17 1.75 11.36
C GLN A 173 -2.53 1.94 10.69
N THR A 174 -2.92 3.19 10.40
CA THR A 174 -4.21 3.46 9.74
C THR A 174 -4.32 2.76 8.39
N LEU A 175 -3.26 2.79 7.57
CA LEU A 175 -3.28 2.12 6.27
C LEU A 175 -3.19 0.60 6.39
N ALA A 176 -2.49 0.08 7.40
CA ALA A 176 -2.48 -1.34 7.71
C ALA A 176 -3.89 -1.84 8.11
N ASP A 177 -4.63 -1.06 8.88
CA ASP A 177 -6.01 -1.41 9.26
C ASP A 177 -6.98 -1.31 8.07
N ALA A 178 -6.80 -0.31 7.20
CA ALA A 178 -7.53 -0.23 5.93
C ALA A 178 -7.25 -1.45 5.04
N TYR A 179 -5.99 -1.84 4.89
CA TYR A 179 -5.60 -3.04 4.16
C TYR A 179 -6.29 -4.29 4.68
N LYS A 180 -6.27 -4.53 6.00
CA LYS A 180 -6.91 -5.72 6.60
C LYS A 180 -8.39 -5.78 6.27
N LYS A 181 -9.08 -4.65 6.38
CA LYS A 181 -10.51 -4.56 6.06
C LYS A 181 -10.77 -4.87 4.59
N ASP A 182 -10.01 -4.27 3.69
CA ASP A 182 -10.14 -4.49 2.25
C ASP A 182 -9.87 -5.96 1.89
N LEU A 183 -8.79 -6.55 2.42
CA LEU A 183 -8.44 -7.95 2.24
C LEU A 183 -9.56 -8.88 2.70
N GLN A 184 -10.11 -8.65 3.89
CA GLN A 184 -11.21 -9.46 4.43
C GLN A 184 -12.45 -9.38 3.53
N VAL A 185 -12.85 -8.18 3.14
CA VAL A 185 -14.02 -7.97 2.26
C VAL A 185 -13.80 -8.66 0.91
N ALA A 186 -12.65 -8.45 0.28
CA ALA A 186 -12.33 -9.02 -1.01
C ALA A 186 -12.22 -10.56 -0.96
N SER A 187 -11.52 -11.09 0.03
CA SER A 187 -11.30 -12.53 0.19
C SER A 187 -12.59 -13.27 0.51
N ASN A 188 -13.42 -12.73 1.41
CA ASN A 188 -14.71 -13.35 1.75
C ASN A 188 -15.64 -13.38 0.54
N LYS A 189 -15.70 -12.29 -0.23
CA LYS A 189 -16.49 -12.24 -1.47
C LYS A 189 -16.02 -13.27 -2.49
N TYR A 190 -14.70 -13.37 -2.71
CA TYR A 190 -14.14 -14.36 -3.62
C TYR A 190 -14.45 -15.81 -3.19
N LEU A 191 -14.29 -16.12 -1.90
CA LEU A 191 -14.60 -17.43 -1.35
C LEU A 191 -16.09 -17.76 -1.42
N GLU A 192 -16.98 -16.80 -1.20
CA GLU A 192 -18.42 -16.97 -1.39
C GLU A 192 -18.76 -17.34 -2.84
N GLU A 193 -18.18 -16.63 -3.81
CA GLU A 193 -18.38 -16.91 -5.23
C GLU A 193 -17.90 -18.32 -5.62
N ILE A 194 -16.69 -18.72 -5.20
CA ILE A 194 -16.17 -20.08 -5.42
C ILE A 194 -17.05 -21.13 -4.72
N GLY A 195 -17.44 -20.84 -3.48
CA GLY A 195 -18.23 -21.73 -2.65
C GLY A 195 -19.59 -22.04 -3.24
N ASN A 196 -20.24 -21.03 -3.81
CA ASN A 196 -21.51 -21.16 -4.51
C ASN A 196 -21.40 -21.92 -5.83
N ALA A 197 -20.26 -21.85 -6.51
CA ALA A 197 -19.98 -22.56 -7.75
C ALA A 197 -19.51 -24.03 -7.54
N ALA A 198 -19.08 -24.38 -6.34
CA ALA A 198 -18.62 -25.74 -6.02
C ALA A 198 -19.76 -26.77 -5.99
N ASN A 199 -19.43 -28.03 -6.26
CA ASN A 199 -20.35 -29.17 -6.10
C ASN A 199 -19.69 -30.31 -5.30
N PRO A 200 -20.16 -30.63 -4.08
CA PRO A 200 -21.24 -29.96 -3.37
C PRO A 200 -20.90 -28.49 -3.07
N LYS A 201 -21.93 -27.65 -2.91
CA LYS A 201 -21.75 -26.24 -2.52
C LYS A 201 -20.90 -26.19 -1.27
N THR A 202 -19.96 -25.25 -1.25
CA THR A 202 -19.01 -25.12 -0.13
C THR A 202 -19.19 -23.78 0.56
N LYS A 203 -19.44 -23.79 1.87
CA LYS A 203 -19.42 -22.60 2.71
C LYS A 203 -18.05 -22.48 3.36
N PHE A 204 -17.32 -21.42 3.02
CA PHE A 204 -16.06 -21.09 3.67
C PHE A 204 -16.31 -20.25 4.91
N ILE A 205 -15.66 -20.62 6.01
CA ILE A 205 -15.69 -19.88 7.27
C ILE A 205 -14.25 -19.47 7.57
N THR A 206 -13.98 -18.17 7.53
CA THR A 206 -12.61 -17.64 7.61
C THR A 206 -12.34 -16.96 8.95
N THR A 207 -11.19 -17.27 9.54
CA THR A 207 -10.59 -16.49 10.62
C THR A 207 -9.35 -15.79 10.09
N TYR A 208 -9.15 -14.53 10.46
CA TYR A 208 -8.00 -13.73 10.04
C TYR A 208 -7.18 -13.35 11.27
N ASN A 209 -5.89 -13.70 11.24
CA ASN A 209 -4.91 -13.39 12.26
C ASN A 209 -3.80 -12.54 11.63
N PHE A 210 -3.68 -11.30 12.07
CA PHE A 210 -2.69 -10.34 11.60
C PHE A 210 -1.67 -10.04 12.69
N ASP A 211 -0.40 -10.22 12.37
CA ASP A 211 0.71 -9.79 13.20
C ASP A 211 1.27 -8.45 12.70
N ASP A 212 1.09 -7.42 13.53
CA ASP A 212 1.51 -6.03 13.28
C ASP A 212 2.80 -5.67 14.04
N SER A 213 3.53 -6.64 14.58
CA SER A 213 4.65 -6.37 15.50
C SER A 213 5.67 -5.38 14.92
N ILE A 214 5.91 -5.42 13.61
CA ILE A 214 6.80 -4.48 12.91
C ILE A 214 6.39 -3.00 13.05
N ILE A 215 5.10 -2.71 13.20
CA ILE A 215 4.63 -1.33 13.42
C ILE A 215 4.98 -0.86 14.83
N LYS A 216 4.89 -1.76 15.81
CA LYS A 216 5.18 -1.46 17.22
C LYS A 216 6.68 -1.27 17.44
N ASP A 217 7.51 -2.05 16.77
CA ASP A 217 8.97 -1.94 16.87
C ASP A 217 9.50 -0.65 16.24
N ASN A 218 8.85 -0.13 15.21
CA ASN A 218 9.21 1.16 14.59
C ASN A 218 8.83 2.40 15.43
N LYS A 219 8.18 2.24 16.59
CA LYS A 219 7.88 3.35 17.53
C LYS A 219 8.96 3.56 18.60
N LYS A 220 10.01 2.74 18.62
CA LYS A 220 11.17 2.88 19.52
C LYS A 220 12.32 3.58 18.81
#